data_AF-A0A1I6YC99-F1
#
_entry.id   AF-A0A1I6YC99-F1
#
_cell.length_a   1.000
_cell.length_b   1.000
_cell.length_c   1.000
_cell.angle_alpha   90.00
_cell.angle_beta   90.00
_cell.angle_gamma   90.00
#
_symmetry.space_group_name_H-M   'P 1'
#
loop_
_entity.id
_entity.type
_entity.pdbx_description
1 polymer ?
#
loop_
_entity_poly.entity_id
_entity_poly.type
_entity_poly.pdbx_seq_one_letter_code
_entity_poly.pdbx_strand_id
1 'polypeptide(L)'
;MEMFLEGLRDEMSPALENMRKLSDEYGPAMFSFLEEMGPAFGEMLDQVKDWTAYRPPEILPNGDIILRKKVPSDTVPDPDPEVAPQVKTDPPTGQIDL
;
A
#
# COMPACT_ATOMS: atom_id res chain seq x y z
N MET A 1 1.12 32.86 13.20
CA MET A 1 1.57 31.71 12.37
C MET A 1 1.73 30.45 13.21
N GLU A 2 2.11 30.57 14.50
CA GLU A 2 2.21 29.43 15.43
C GLU A 2 0.90 28.64 15.59
N MET A 3 -0.25 29.31 15.77
CA MET A 3 -1.55 28.61 15.87
C MET A 3 -1.96 27.80 14.61
N PHE A 4 -1.44 28.16 13.43
CA PHE A 4 -1.68 27.40 12.19
C PHE A 4 -0.85 26.11 12.15
N LEU A 5 0.40 26.18 12.61
CA LEU A 5 1.28 25.01 12.69
C LEU A 5 0.85 24.04 13.80
N GLU A 6 0.34 24.55 14.92
CA GLU A 6 -0.26 23.73 15.99
C GLU A 6 -1.50 22.98 15.49
N GLY A 7 -2.44 23.67 14.83
CA GLY A 7 -3.63 22.99 14.29
C GLY A 7 -3.30 21.91 13.25
N LEU A 8 -2.29 22.15 12.41
CA LEU A 8 -1.80 21.16 11.45
C LEU A 8 -1.12 19.96 12.15
N ARG A 9 -0.39 20.19 13.24
CA ARG A 9 0.26 19.15 14.04
C ARG A 9 -0.77 18.30 14.78
N ASP A 10 -1.81 18.91 15.33
CA ASP A 10 -2.87 18.17 16.02
C ASP A 10 -3.62 17.26 15.06
N GLU A 11 -3.88 17.73 13.84
CA GLU A 11 -4.50 16.92 12.78
C GLU A 11 -3.58 15.78 12.29
N MET A 12 -2.27 16.02 12.21
CA MET A 12 -1.29 15.00 11.82
C MET A 12 -0.90 14.03 12.94
N SER A 13 -1.13 14.38 14.21
CA SER A 13 -0.79 13.54 15.36
C SER A 13 -1.30 12.09 15.26
N PRO A 14 -2.58 11.82 14.90
CA PRO A 14 -3.05 10.44 14.71
C PRO A 14 -2.33 9.71 13.58
N ALA A 15 -1.99 10.39 12.47
CA ALA A 15 -1.22 9.79 11.38
C ALA A 15 0.22 9.45 11.80
N LEU A 16 0.86 10.32 12.58
CA LEU A 16 2.19 10.10 13.13
C LEU A 16 2.21 8.92 14.13
N GLU A 17 1.17 8.78 14.95
CA GLU A 17 1.05 7.67 15.88
C GLU A 17 0.86 6.33 15.15
N ASN A 18 0.07 6.32 14.07
CA ASN A 18 -0.06 5.15 13.20
C ASN A 18 1.25 4.81 12.49
N MET A 19 1.97 5.79 11.95
CA MET A 19 3.31 5.57 11.38
C MET A 19 4.29 5.00 12.40
N ARG A 20 4.22 5.45 13.66
CA ARG A 20 5.06 4.92 14.73
C ARG A 20 4.75 3.44 15.00
N LYS A 21 3.48 3.05 15.08
CA LYS A 21 3.10 1.63 15.23
C LYS A 21 3.60 0.77 14.08
N LEU A 22 3.44 1.23 12.84
CA LEU A 22 3.97 0.57 11.64
C LEU A 22 5.50 0.44 11.70
N SER A 23 6.19 1.48 12.17
CA SER A 23 7.65 1.48 12.33
C SER A 23 8.10 0.51 13.43
N ASP A 24 7.36 0.42 14.53
CA ASP A 24 7.67 -0.52 15.61
C ASP A 24 7.42 -1.98 15.19
N GLU A 25 6.38 -2.23 14.37
CA GLU A 25 6.00 -3.57 13.90
C GLU A 25 6.88 -4.06 12.73
N TYR A 26 7.11 -3.21 11.72
CA TYR A 26 7.80 -3.58 10.48
C TYR A 26 9.20 -2.99 10.33
N GLY A 27 9.57 -1.99 11.14
CA GLY A 27 10.85 -1.29 11.01
C GLY A 27 12.07 -2.21 11.09
N PRO A 28 12.17 -3.12 12.07
CA PRO A 28 13.30 -4.05 12.15
C PRO A 28 13.42 -4.93 10.89
N ALA A 29 12.30 -5.49 10.41
CA ALA A 29 12.29 -6.34 9.22
C ALA A 29 12.62 -5.55 7.94
N MET A 30 12.09 -4.33 7.82
CA MET A 30 12.40 -3.41 6.71
C MET A 30 13.89 -3.05 6.70
N PHE A 31 14.49 -2.80 7.87
CA PHE A 31 15.91 -2.48 7.97
C PHE A 31 16.79 -3.66 7.54
N SER A 32 16.51 -4.86 8.05
CA SER A 32 17.23 -6.07 7.64
C SER A 32 17.07 -6.37 6.15
N PHE A 33 15.86 -6.19 5.60
CA PHE A 33 15.64 -6.32 4.15
C PHE A 33 16.48 -5.31 3.35
N LEU A 34 16.53 -4.04 3.77
CA LEU A 34 17.35 -3.03 3.10
C LEU A 34 18.86 -3.31 3.23
N GLU A 35 19.33 -3.87 4.33
CA GLU A 35 20.74 -4.26 4.47
C GLU A 35 21.12 -5.45 3.58
N GLU A 36 20.28 -6.48 3.54
CA GLU A 36 20.59 -7.72 2.82
C GLU A 36 20.30 -7.63 1.31
N MET A 37 19.18 -6.99 0.95
CA MET A 37 18.68 -6.91 -0.42
C MET A 37 18.87 -5.53 -1.06
N GLY A 38 19.20 -4.50 -0.28
CA GLY A 38 19.32 -3.12 -0.77
C GLY A 38 20.35 -2.91 -1.88
N PRO A 39 21.58 -3.44 -1.78
CA PRO A 39 22.59 -3.28 -2.83
C PRO A 39 22.12 -3.87 -4.18
N ALA A 40 21.60 -5.09 -4.16
CA ALA A 40 21.08 -5.75 -5.36
C ALA A 40 19.85 -5.04 -5.93
N PHE A 41 18.98 -4.52 -5.05
CA PHE A 41 17.84 -3.72 -5.47
C PHE A 41 18.27 -2.40 -6.12
N GLY A 42 19.26 -1.71 -5.56
CA GLY A 42 19.85 -0.51 -6.16
C GLY A 42 20.45 -0.77 -7.54
N GLU A 43 21.19 -1.87 -7.70
CA GLU A 43 21.72 -2.27 -9.00
C GLU A 43 20.61 -2.59 -10.02
N MET A 44 19.47 -3.15 -9.59
CA MET A 44 18.29 -3.27 -10.45
C MET A 44 17.68 -1.92 -10.82
N LEU A 45 17.53 -1.00 -9.85
CA LEU A 45 17.06 0.39 -10.06
C LEU A 45 17.86 1.10 -11.16
N ASP A 46 19.17 0.93 -11.18
CA ASP A 46 20.06 1.52 -12.19
C ASP A 46 19.92 0.86 -13.58
N GLN A 47 19.65 -0.45 -13.63
CA GLN A 47 19.51 -1.18 -14.90
C GLN A 47 18.14 -0.95 -15.57
N VAL A 48 17.08 -0.77 -14.78
CA VAL A 48 15.72 -0.60 -15.27
C VAL A 48 15.45 0.88 -15.56
N LYS A 49 15.52 1.23 -16.84
CA LYS A 49 15.30 2.61 -17.33
C LYS A 49 13.88 3.12 -17.16
N ASP A 50 12.90 2.22 -17.08
CA ASP A 50 11.48 2.58 -16.97
C ASP A 50 10.72 1.58 -16.08
N TRP A 51 10.53 1.98 -14.84
CA TRP A 51 9.76 1.23 -13.83
C TRP A 51 8.26 1.21 -14.13
N THR A 52 7.75 2.22 -14.84
CA THR A 52 6.31 2.31 -15.16
C THR A 52 5.90 1.25 -16.19
N ALA A 53 6.87 0.69 -16.91
CA ALA A 53 6.68 -0.39 -17.86
C ALA A 53 6.41 -1.75 -17.20
N TYR A 54 6.45 -1.88 -15.88
CA TYR A 54 6.23 -3.13 -15.15
C TYR A 54 4.97 -3.07 -14.27
N ARG A 55 4.36 -4.24 -14.03
CA ARG A 55 3.24 -4.43 -13.11
C ARG A 55 3.73 -4.47 -11.65
N PRO A 56 2.86 -4.28 -10.65
CA PRO A 56 3.20 -4.56 -9.26
C PRO A 56 3.74 -5.99 -9.08
N PRO A 57 4.64 -6.23 -8.11
CA PRO A 57 5.20 -7.56 -7.84
C PRO A 57 4.11 -8.55 -7.40
N GLU A 58 4.18 -9.78 -7.93
CA GLU A 58 3.32 -10.91 -7.56
C GLU A 58 4.09 -11.86 -6.62
N ILE A 59 3.52 -12.19 -5.47
CA ILE A 59 4.11 -13.10 -4.48
C ILE A 59 3.55 -14.51 -4.72
N LEU A 60 4.43 -15.46 -5.02
CA LEU A 60 4.05 -16.86 -5.23
C LEU A 60 3.90 -17.62 -3.89
N PRO A 61 3.21 -18.77 -3.86
CA PRO A 61 3.04 -19.57 -2.64
C PRO A 61 4.34 -20.05 -2.00
N ASN A 62 5.44 -20.11 -2.76
CA ASN A 62 6.77 -20.46 -2.26
C ASN A 62 7.56 -19.25 -1.72
N GLY A 63 7.02 -18.04 -1.82
CA GLY A 63 7.67 -16.80 -1.38
C GLY A 63 8.51 -16.11 -2.46
N ASP A 64 8.59 -16.66 -3.67
CA ASP A 64 9.26 -15.98 -4.79
C ASP A 64 8.44 -14.77 -5.26
N ILE A 65 9.15 -13.74 -5.71
CA ILE A 65 8.53 -12.52 -6.26
C ILE A 65 8.76 -12.48 -7.77
N ILE A 66 7.68 -12.30 -8.54
CA ILE A 66 7.75 -12.12 -10.00
C ILE A 66 7.38 -10.67 -10.36
N LEU A 67 8.24 -10.03 -11.17
CA LEU A 67 7.96 -8.72 -11.77
C LEU A 67 7.70 -8.87 -13.28
N ARG A 68 6.46 -8.61 -13.72
CA ARG A 68 6.05 -8.77 -15.12
C ARG A 68 6.05 -7.44 -15.86
N LYS A 69 6.61 -7.40 -17.07
CA LYS A 69 6.53 -6.23 -17.95
C LYS A 69 5.09 -6.08 -18.48
N LYS A 70 4.57 -4.86 -18.49
CA LYS A 70 3.29 -4.50 -19.09
C LYS A 70 3.34 -4.75 -20.59
N VAL A 71 2.30 -5.39 -21.12
CA VAL A 71 2.09 -5.54 -22.56
C VAL A 71 0.97 -4.60 -23.03
N PRO A 72 0.93 -4.18 -24.31
CA PRO A 72 -0.08 -3.25 -24.81
C PRO A 72 -1.54 -3.70 -24.62
N SER A 73 -1.78 -5.01 -24.48
CA SER A 73 -3.09 -5.59 -24.19
C SER A 73 -3.52 -5.46 -22.72
N ASP A 74 -2.66 -4.96 -21.83
CA ASP A 74 -2.93 -4.78 -20.40
C ASP A 74 -3.89 -3.61 -20.10
N THR A 75 -4.43 -2.94 -21.13
CA THR A 75 -5.55 -1.99 -20.99
C THR A 75 -6.88 -2.68 -20.71
N VAL A 76 -6.96 -4.01 -20.74
CA VAL A 76 -8.12 -4.71 -20.20
C VAL A 76 -8.01 -4.62 -18.67
N PRO A 77 -9.00 -4.05 -17.96
CA PRO A 77 -8.97 -3.99 -16.51
C PRO A 77 -8.71 -5.39 -15.96
N ASP A 78 -7.71 -5.52 -15.09
CA ASP A 78 -7.56 -6.72 -14.27
C ASP A 78 -8.92 -6.96 -13.58
N PRO A 79 -9.49 -8.18 -13.63
CA PRO A 79 -10.67 -8.46 -12.85
C PRO A 79 -10.30 -8.25 -11.39
N ASP A 80 -10.80 -7.15 -10.83
CA ASP A 80 -10.67 -6.81 -9.43
C ASP A 80 -10.97 -8.08 -8.60
N PRO A 81 -10.08 -8.55 -7.72
CA PRO A 81 -10.35 -9.70 -6.87
C PRO A 81 -11.42 -9.42 -5.80
N GLU A 82 -12.25 -8.39 -5.97
CA GLU A 82 -13.29 -7.98 -5.05
C GLU A 82 -14.70 -8.09 -5.67
N VAL A 83 -15.13 -9.32 -5.89
CA VAL A 83 -16.56 -9.65 -5.73
C VAL A 83 -16.69 -10.55 -4.50
N ALA A 84 -16.42 -9.97 -3.33
CA ALA A 84 -17.11 -10.44 -2.13
C ALA A 84 -18.61 -10.22 -2.35
N PRO A 85 -19.49 -11.19 -2.06
CA PRO A 85 -20.93 -10.99 -2.22
C PRO A 85 -21.34 -9.80 -1.34
N GLN A 86 -21.88 -8.76 -1.97
CA GLN A 86 -22.52 -7.68 -1.24
C GLN A 86 -23.66 -8.29 -0.43
N VAL A 87 -23.44 -8.44 0.88
CA VAL A 87 -24.52 -8.66 1.84
C VAL A 87 -25.37 -7.40 1.75
N LYS A 88 -26.55 -7.51 1.13
CA LYS A 88 -27.61 -6.52 1.27
C LYS A 88 -27.93 -6.43 2.76
N THR A 89 -27.36 -5.46 3.45
CA THR A 89 -27.87 -5.04 4.74
C THR A 89 -29.03 -4.10 4.43
N ASP A 90 -30.25 -4.60 4.57
CA ASP A 90 -31.44 -3.77 4.63
C ASP A 90 -31.23 -2.66 5.68
N PRO A 91 -31.57 -1.40 5.38
CA PRO A 91 -31.44 -0.33 6.37
C PRO A 91 -32.41 -0.61 7.54
N PRO A 92 -31.98 -0.45 8.81
CA PRO A 92 -32.91 -0.52 9.92
C PRO A 92 -33.85 0.68 9.83
N THR A 93 -35.15 0.42 9.68
CA THR A 93 -36.22 1.42 9.79
C THR A 93 -36.25 1.97 11.21
N GLY A 94 -35.45 3.00 11.47
CA GLY A 94 -35.48 3.78 12.70
C GLY A 94 -36.67 4.74 12.66
N GLN A 95 -37.71 4.37 13.37
CA GLN A 95 -38.86 5.21 13.71
C GLN A 95 -38.35 6.41 14.52
N ILE A 96 -38.52 7.63 14.00
CA ILE A 96 -38.41 8.86 14.78
C ILE A 96 -39.82 9.24 15.24
N ASP A 97 -40.14 8.96 16.50
CA ASP A 97 -41.30 9.56 17.17
C ASP A 97 -40.96 11.02 17.52
N LEU A 98 -41.92 11.91 17.29
CA LEU A 98 -41.80 13.38 17.32
C LEU A 98 -42.68 13.94 18.43
#